data_AF-A0A7S1GNZ9-F1
#
_entry.id   AF-A0A7S1GNZ9-F1
#
_cell.length_a   1.000
_cell.length_b   1.000
_cell.length_c   1.000
_cell.angle_alpha   90.00
_cell.angle_beta   90.00
_cell.angle_gamma   90.00
#
_symmetry.space_group_name_H-M   'P 1'
#
loop_
_entity.id
_entity.type
_entity.pdbx_description
1 polymer ?
#
loop_
_entity_poly.entity_id
_entity_poly.type
_entity_poly.pdbx_seq_one_letter_code
_entity_poly.pdbx_strand_id
1 'polypeptide(L)'
;FNFKFPVTLQTVGLMDVDEQAGDWIEIKTKDGKTHTHPVKGYGDNSIETIELYRKEVKQMTVTFPGSGAIRFIKFCHDCGEGERKRQRDVDQYYPPEQRRSYE
;
A
#
# COMPACT_ATOMS: atom_id res chain seq x y z
N PHE A 1 -3.87 7.96 9.49
CA PHE A 1 -4.59 8.66 8.40
C PHE A 1 -6.08 8.42 8.52
N ASN A 2 -6.87 9.48 8.63
CA ASN A 2 -8.34 9.42 8.68
C ASN A 2 -8.89 10.07 7.41
N PHE A 3 -9.63 9.31 6.59
CA PHE A 3 -10.18 9.79 5.33
C PHE A 3 -11.60 10.34 5.54
N LYS A 4 -11.84 11.59 5.10
CA LYS A 4 -13.14 12.26 5.22
C LYS A 4 -14.27 11.44 4.57
N PHE A 5 -14.00 10.89 3.39
CA PHE A 5 -14.89 9.97 2.67
C PHE A 5 -14.18 8.62 2.49
N PRO A 6 -14.92 7.50 2.36
CA PRO A 6 -14.29 6.22 2.03
C PRO A 6 -13.49 6.33 0.73
N VAL A 7 -12.32 5.69 0.70
CA VAL A 7 -11.44 5.67 -0.47
C VAL A 7 -11.07 4.24 -0.86
N THR A 8 -10.64 4.05 -2.09
CA THR A 8 -9.84 2.90 -2.48
C THR A 8 -8.38 3.22 -2.24
N LEU A 9 -7.77 2.49 -1.31
CA LEU A 9 -6.36 2.62 -0.97
C LEU A 9 -5.57 1.63 -1.83
N GLN A 10 -4.60 2.13 -2.60
CA GLN A 10 -3.94 1.35 -3.65
C GLN A 10 -2.57 0.88 -3.21
N THR A 11 -1.73 1.84 -2.83
CA THR A 11 -0.32 1.59 -2.54
C THR A 11 0.15 2.52 -1.43
N VAL A 12 1.04 2.04 -0.58
CA VAL A 12 1.80 2.87 0.36
C VAL A 12 3.29 2.67 0.12
N GLY A 13 4.05 3.76 0.14
CA GLY A 13 5.50 3.74 0.11
C GLY A 13 6.04 4.08 1.49
N LEU A 14 6.85 3.19 2.03
CA LEU A 14 7.59 3.36 3.27
C LEU A 14 9.07 3.56 2.96
N MET A 15 9.77 4.25 3.85
CA MET A 15 11.19 4.52 3.73
C MET A 15 11.85 4.42 5.10
N ASP A 16 13.11 3.98 5.11
CA ASP A 16 13.98 4.01 6.29
C ASP A 16 13.34 3.27 7.48
N VAL A 17 12.83 2.08 7.19
CA VAL A 17 12.12 1.24 8.15
C VAL A 17 13.10 0.21 8.68
N ASP A 18 13.34 0.22 10.00
CA ASP A 18 14.25 -0.70 10.69
C ASP A 18 14.07 -2.16 10.23
N GLU A 19 15.16 -2.93 10.22
CA GLU A 19 15.19 -4.33 9.78
C GLU A 19 14.41 -5.27 10.71
N GLN A 20 13.08 -5.17 10.65
CA GLN A 20 12.17 -6.01 11.38
C GLN A 20 10.87 -6.14 10.61
N ALA A 21 10.41 -7.37 10.42
CA ALA A 21 9.12 -7.63 9.81
C ALA A 21 7.99 -7.60 10.85
N GLY A 22 6.82 -7.11 10.47
CA GLY A 22 5.62 -7.20 11.30
C GLY A 22 4.36 -6.58 10.69
N ASP A 23 3.21 -6.88 11.30
CA ASP A 23 1.89 -6.39 10.88
C ASP A 23 1.68 -4.93 11.29
N TRP A 24 2.31 -4.02 10.57
CA TRP A 24 2.43 -2.63 10.98
C TRP A 24 1.47 -1.69 10.29
N ILE A 25 0.78 -2.16 9.25
CA ILE A 25 -0.27 -1.40 8.57
C ILE A 25 -1.62 -1.97 9.00
N GLU A 26 -2.44 -1.16 9.66
CA GLU A 26 -3.83 -1.46 9.97
C GLU A 26 -4.77 -0.61 9.11
N ILE A 27 -5.76 -1.24 8.49
CA ILE A 27 -6.75 -0.60 7.63
C ILE A 27 -8.14 -0.88 8.18
N LYS A 28 -8.90 0.17 8.49
CA LYS A 28 -10.32 0.05 8.85
C LYS A 28 -11.22 0.52 7.71
N THR A 29 -12.16 -0.33 7.33
CA THR A 29 -13.14 -0.07 6.27
C THR A 29 -14.43 0.54 6.82
N LYS A 30 -15.26 1.07 5.92
CA LYS A 30 -16.57 1.69 6.23
C LYS A 30 -17.51 0.76 6.99
N ASP A 31 -17.45 -0.54 6.71
CA ASP A 31 -18.23 -1.58 7.40
C ASP A 31 -17.66 -1.99 8.77
N GLY A 32 -16.60 -1.33 9.21
CA GLY A 32 -15.97 -1.57 10.51
C GLY A 32 -14.97 -2.74 10.54
N LYS A 33 -14.69 -3.40 9.41
CA LYS A 33 -13.67 -4.46 9.37
C LYS A 33 -12.26 -3.87 9.47
N THR A 34 -11.40 -4.62 10.15
CA THR A 34 -9.97 -4.32 10.27
C THR A 34 -9.16 -5.31 9.45
N HIS A 35 -8.16 -4.81 8.72
CA HIS A 35 -7.20 -5.58 7.94
C HIS A 35 -5.79 -5.19 8.35
N THR A 36 -4.93 -6.17 8.55
CA THR A 36 -3.50 -5.94 8.78
C THR A 36 -2.70 -6.32 7.55
N HIS A 37 -1.59 -5.62 7.32
CA HIS A 37 -0.63 -5.95 6.28
C HIS A 37 0.78 -5.95 6.86
N PRO A 38 1.60 -6.95 6.50
CA PRO A 38 2.97 -7.04 6.94
C PRO A 38 3.83 -5.99 6.22
N VAL A 39 4.77 -5.44 6.97
CA VAL A 39 5.91 -4.64 6.50
C VAL A 39 7.14 -5.49 6.72
N LYS A 40 8.07 -5.52 5.77
CA LYS A 40 9.29 -6.33 5.89
C LYS A 40 10.39 -5.61 6.64
N GLY A 41 10.48 -4.28 6.48
CA GLY A 41 11.55 -3.48 7.07
C GLY A 41 12.88 -3.79 6.39
N TYR A 42 13.15 -3.12 5.26
CA TYR A 42 14.39 -3.34 4.49
C TYR A 42 15.60 -2.54 5.02
N GLY A 43 15.48 -1.92 6.19
CA GLY A 43 16.57 -1.19 6.84
C GLY A 43 16.80 0.21 6.31
N ASP A 44 17.94 0.76 6.72
CA ASP A 44 18.31 2.16 6.51
C ASP A 44 18.35 2.54 5.03
N ASN A 45 17.77 3.70 4.71
CA ASN A 45 17.69 4.27 3.35
C ASN A 45 17.01 3.36 2.30
N SER A 46 16.36 2.27 2.71
CA SER A 46 15.61 1.40 1.81
C SER A 46 14.20 1.95 1.57
N ILE A 47 13.64 1.60 0.40
CA ILE A 47 12.25 1.90 0.04
C ILE A 47 11.47 0.59 -0.01
N GLU A 48 10.34 0.56 0.68
CA GLU A 48 9.39 -0.54 0.61
C GLU A 48 8.06 -0.03 0.02
N THR A 49 7.62 -0.63 -1.08
CA THR A 49 6.33 -0.31 -1.70
C THR A 49 5.36 -1.47 -1.49
N ILE A 50 4.23 -1.19 -0.84
CA ILE A 50 3.24 -2.19 -0.47
C ILE A 50 1.95 -1.92 -1.22
N GLU A 51 1.52 -2.90 -2.01
CA GLU A 51 0.24 -2.92 -2.70
C GLU A 51 -0.87 -3.41 -1.76
N LEU A 52 -1.91 -2.60 -1.61
CA LEU A 52 -2.99 -2.84 -0.63
C LEU A 52 -4.33 -3.08 -1.30
N TYR A 53 -4.63 -2.36 -2.40
CA TYR A 53 -5.87 -2.44 -3.20
C TYR A 53 -7.15 -2.69 -2.38
N ARG A 54 -7.33 -1.93 -1.30
CA ARG A 54 -8.45 -2.06 -0.37
C ARG A 54 -9.52 -1.01 -0.67
N LYS A 55 -10.76 -1.45 -0.89
CA LYS A 55 -11.91 -0.56 -1.11
C LYS A 55 -12.51 -0.10 0.22
N GLU A 56 -13.27 0.99 0.16
CA GLU A 56 -14.07 1.54 1.28
C GLU A 56 -13.26 1.85 2.56
N VAL A 57 -11.99 2.22 2.43
CA VAL A 57 -11.12 2.53 3.56
C VAL A 57 -11.51 3.87 4.19
N LYS A 58 -11.69 3.86 5.51
CA LYS A 58 -11.94 5.05 6.34
C LYS A 58 -10.72 5.47 7.15
N GLN A 59 -9.90 4.52 7.56
CA GLN A 59 -8.71 4.78 8.35
C GLN A 59 -7.58 3.85 7.92
N MET A 60 -6.37 4.40 7.88
CA MET A 60 -5.12 3.63 7.81
C MET A 60 -4.22 4.08 8.95
N THR A 61 -3.72 3.13 9.72
CA THR A 61 -2.72 3.34 10.76
C THR A 61 -1.44 2.64 10.33
N VAL A 62 -0.30 3.31 10.48
CA VAL A 62 1.02 2.71 10.25
C VAL A 62 1.79 2.87 11.56
N THR A 63 2.32 1.77 12.09
CA THR A 63 3.04 1.73 13.37
C THR A 63 4.48 1.35 13.12
N PHE A 64 5.41 2.28 13.31
CA PHE A 64 6.84 1.98 13.29
C PHE A 64 7.30 1.68 14.73
N PRO A 65 7.79 0.46 15.04
CA PRO A 65 8.32 0.16 16.37
C PRO A 65 9.66 0.85 16.65
N GLY A 66 10.35 1.29 15.59
CA GLY A 66 11.55 2.10 15.66
C GLY A 66 11.52 3.19 14.58
N SER A 67 12.61 3.34 13.83
CA SER A 67 12.69 4.35 12.77
C SER A 67 11.85 3.96 11.55
N GLY A 68 11.33 4.97 10.85
CA GLY A 68 10.41 4.77 9.74
C GLY A 68 9.71 6.05 9.29
N ALA A 69 9.53 6.17 7.98
CA ALA A 69 8.78 7.27 7.38
C ALA A 69 7.81 6.77 6.31
N ILE A 70 6.74 7.54 6.13
CA ILE A 70 5.83 7.37 5.00
C ILE A 70 6.29 8.28 3.88
N ARG A 71 6.67 7.69 2.75
CA ARG A 71 7.09 8.41 1.55
C ARG A 71 5.90 8.88 0.73
N PHE A 72 4.93 7.99 0.51
CA PHE A 72 3.71 8.33 -0.24
C PHE A 72 2.54 7.41 0.12
N ILE A 73 1.33 7.89 -0.14
CA ILE A 73 0.10 7.10 -0.06
C ILE A 73 -0.68 7.35 -1.35
N LYS A 74 -0.93 6.29 -2.12
CA LYS A 74 -1.75 6.34 -3.33
C LYS A 74 -3.16 5.85 -3.00
N PHE A 75 -4.15 6.73 -3.14
CA PHE A 75 -5.56 6.42 -2.92
C PHE A 75 -6.44 7.28 -3.83
N CYS A 76 -7.70 6.88 -3.96
CA CYS A 76 -8.69 7.58 -4.76
C CYS A 76 -10.08 7.40 -4.20
N HIS A 77 -10.95 8.41 -4.41
CA HIS A 77 -12.32 8.35 -3.93
C HIS A 77 -13.18 7.39 -4.77
N ASP A 78 -12.99 7.41 -6.09
CA ASP A 78 -13.74 6.61 -7.05
C ASP A 78 -12.84 6.19 -8.22
N CYS A 79 -11.82 5.37 -7.94
CA CYS A 79 -11.11 4.70 -9.02
C CYS A 79 -12.08 3.69 -9.63
N GLY A 80 -12.60 3.99 -10.82
CA GLY A 80 -13.24 2.97 -11.65
C GLY A 80 -12.33 1.74 -11.78
N GLU A 81 -12.93 0.56 -11.94
CA GLU A 81 -12.24 -0.75 -11.95
C GLU A 81 -11.12 -0.92 -13.01
N GLY A 82 -10.88 0.10 -13.83
CA GLY A 82 -9.92 0.12 -14.92
C GLY A 82 -8.45 0.00 -14.53
N GLU A 83 -8.05 0.33 -13.30
CA GLU A 83 -6.66 0.14 -12.85
C GLU A 83 -6.34 -1.34 -12.55
N ARG A 84 -7.35 -2.13 -12.15
CA ARG A 84 -7.22 -3.59 -11.92
C ARG A 84 -7.06 -4.41 -13.20
N LYS A 85 -7.45 -3.86 -14.36
CA LYS A 85 -7.26 -4.51 -15.66
C LYS A 85 -5.83 -4.27 -16.15
N ARG A 86 -5.32 -3.03 -16.10
CA ARG A 86 -3.98 -2.71 -16.59
C ARG A 86 -2.87 -3.53 -15.90
N GLN A 87 -2.91 -3.69 -14.57
CA GLN A 87 -1.87 -4.49 -13.88
C GLN A 87 -1.96 -5.99 -14.22
N ARG A 88 -3.18 -6.55 -14.30
CA ARG A 88 -3.38 -7.97 -14.70
C ARG A 88 -3.03 -8.23 -16.16
N ASP A 89 -3.37 -7.30 -17.04
CA ASP A 89 -3.03 -7.39 -18.47
C ASP A 89 -1.52 -7.29 -18.65
N VAL A 90 -0.82 -6.42 -17.92
CA VAL A 90 0.65 -6.34 -17.93
C VAL A 90 1.29 -7.63 -17.41
N ASP A 91 0.78 -8.17 -16.29
CA ASP A 91 1.31 -9.41 -15.72
C ASP A 91 1.06 -10.65 -16.59
N GLN A 92 -0.03 -10.64 -17.39
CA GLN A 92 -0.38 -11.70 -18.31
C GLN A 92 0.36 -11.60 -19.66
N TYR A 93 0.72 -10.39 -20.12
CA TYR A 93 1.36 -10.19 -21.42
C TYR A 93 2.89 -10.08 -21.39
N TYR A 94 3.50 -9.73 -20.24
CA TYR A 94 4.94 -9.53 -20.15
C TYR A 94 5.60 -10.50 -19.15
N PRO A 95 6.66 -11.22 -19.57
CA PRO A 95 7.45 -12.03 -18.64
C PRO A 95 8.09 -11.14 -17.55
N PRO A 96 8.38 -11.69 -16.36
CA PRO A 96 8.78 -10.92 -15.17
C PRO A 96 9.94 -9.96 -15.41
N GLU A 97 10.88 -10.32 -16.30
CA GLU A 97 12.04 -9.51 -16.66
C GLU A 97 11.74 -8.23 -17.46
N GLN A 98 10.51 -8.05 -17.96
CA GLN A 98 10.11 -6.88 -18.78
C GLN A 98 9.18 -5.91 -18.04
N ARG A 99 8.88 -6.16 -16.76
CA ARG A 99 8.04 -5.27 -15.94
C ARG A 99 8.85 -4.07 -15.44
N ARG A 100 9.18 -3.12 -16.33
CA ARG A 100 9.72 -1.82 -15.91
C ARG A 100 8.58 -0.93 -15.40
N SER A 101 8.72 -0.45 -14.17
CA SER A 101 7.88 0.57 -13.55
C SER A 101 7.87 1.83 -14.41
N TYR A 102 6.68 2.28 -14.85
CA TYR A 102 6.50 3.64 -15.30
C TYR A 102 6.57 4.55 -14.07
N GLU A 103 7.60 5.41 -14.06
CA GLU A 103 7.89 6.41 -13.02
C GLU A 103 6.72 7.37 -12.75
#